data_AF-A0A965IKN8-F1
#
_entry.id   AF-A0A965IKN8-F1
#
_cell.length_a   1.000
_cell.length_b   1.000
_cell.length_c   1.000
_cell.angle_alpha   90.00
_cell.angle_beta   90.00
_cell.angle_gamma   90.00
#
_symmetry.space_group_name_H-M   'P 1'
#
loop_
_entity.id
_entity.type
_entity.pdbx_description
1 polymer ?
#
loop_
_entity_poly.entity_id
_entity_poly.type
_entity_poly.pdbx_seq_one_letter_code
_entity_poly.pdbx_strand_id
1 'polypeptide(L)'
;MKPIRMKINLSKLDKTAFFASRSGDKWLDLVAWPTKESRYGETHSLKQSYPAGDERAKGAPFVGSLTLPDAQPSSQAATRPSSQPIPFDQQPTETDDLPF
;
A
#
# COMPACT_ATOMS: atom_id res chain seq x y z
N MET A 1 -14.73 12.57 16.86
CA MET A 1 -14.51 12.25 15.42
C MET A 1 -13.01 12.29 15.16
N LYS A 2 -12.40 11.21 14.63
CA LYS A 2 -10.97 11.22 14.27
C LYS A 2 -10.83 11.68 12.81
N PRO A 3 -9.84 12.55 12.49
CA PRO A 3 -9.63 12.98 11.11
C PRO A 3 -9.12 11.82 10.26
N ILE A 4 -9.63 11.71 9.03
CA ILE A 4 -9.10 10.80 8.01
C ILE A 4 -7.94 11.50 7.31
N ARG A 5 -6.76 10.88 7.32
CA ARG A 5 -5.59 11.36 6.60
C ARG A 5 -5.42 10.58 5.31
N MET A 6 -5.15 11.29 4.22
CA MET A 6 -4.83 10.71 2.93
C MET A 6 -3.56 11.35 2.37
N LYS A 7 -2.79 10.57 1.61
CA LYS A 7 -1.63 11.07 0.86
C LYS A 7 -1.86 10.82 -0.62
N ILE A 8 -1.72 11.86 -1.43
CA ILE A 8 -1.89 11.80 -2.88
C ILE A 8 -0.57 12.20 -3.53
N ASN A 9 -0.12 11.42 -4.50
CA ASN A 9 0.99 11.73 -5.37
C ASN A 9 0.48 12.52 -6.58
N LEU A 10 0.72 13.82 -6.56
CA LEU A 10 0.30 14.75 -7.61
C LEU A 10 0.94 14.47 -8.97
N SER A 11 2.11 13.81 -9.01
CA SER A 11 2.78 13.46 -10.27
C SER A 11 2.08 12.35 -11.04
N LYS A 12 1.17 11.61 -10.38
CA LYS A 12 0.41 10.50 -10.97
C LYS A 12 -1.00 10.90 -11.42
N LEU A 13 -1.40 12.16 -11.21
CA LEU A 13 -2.70 12.65 -11.63
C LEU A 13 -2.72 12.88 -13.14
N ASP A 14 -3.75 12.37 -13.79
CA ASP A 14 -4.07 12.70 -15.18
C ASP A 14 -4.83 14.03 -15.22
N LYS A 15 -4.08 15.11 -15.47
CA LYS A 15 -4.61 16.47 -15.57
C LYS A 15 -5.54 16.68 -16.76
N THR A 16 -5.49 15.80 -17.76
CA THR A 16 -6.35 15.90 -18.95
C THR A 16 -7.79 15.50 -18.65
N ALA A 17 -8.00 14.75 -17.56
CA ALA A 17 -9.32 14.33 -17.10
C ALA A 17 -9.90 15.24 -16.01
N PHE A 18 -9.32 16.43 -15.80
CA PHE A 18 -9.88 17.40 -14.86
C PHE A 18 -11.12 18.06 -15.47
N PHE A 19 -12.20 18.13 -14.71
CA PHE A 19 -13.41 18.84 -15.12
C PHE A 19 -13.44 20.24 -14.50
N ALA A 20 -14.11 21.17 -15.18
CA ALA A 20 -14.29 22.53 -14.68
C ALA A 20 -15.64 22.66 -13.99
N SER A 21 -15.68 23.28 -12.82
CA SER A 21 -16.94 23.75 -12.24
C SER A 21 -17.48 24.95 -13.04
N ARG A 22 -18.71 25.36 -12.73
CA ARG A 22 -19.31 26.58 -13.31
C ARG A 22 -18.50 27.86 -13.02
N SER A 23 -17.73 27.87 -11.93
CA SER A 23 -16.81 28.96 -11.55
C SER A 23 -15.45 28.90 -12.25
N GLY A 24 -15.17 27.84 -13.02
CA GLY A 24 -13.90 27.66 -13.74
C GLY A 24 -12.83 26.87 -12.96
N ASP A 25 -13.08 26.52 -11.69
CA ASP A 25 -12.17 25.72 -10.87
C ASP A 25 -12.02 24.31 -11.45
N LYS A 26 -10.81 23.76 -11.38
CA LYS A 26 -10.51 22.40 -11.86
C LYS A 26 -10.66 21.39 -10.74
N TRP A 27 -11.44 20.35 -11.01
CA TRP A 27 -11.76 19.26 -10.10
C TRP A 27 -11.43 17.92 -10.72
N LEU A 28 -11.27 16.92 -9.86
CA LEU A 28 -11.10 15.53 -10.23
C LEU A 28 -11.79 14.67 -9.17
N ASP A 29 -12.30 13.51 -9.59
CA ASP A 29 -12.90 12.55 -8.68
C ASP A 29 -11.87 11.51 -8.23
N LEU A 30 -11.88 11.18 -6.94
CA LEU A 30 -11.06 10.12 -6.35
C LEU A 30 -11.95 9.04 -5.78
N VAL A 31 -11.54 7.78 -5.99
CA VAL A 31 -12.20 6.61 -5.44
C VAL A 31 -11.24 5.83 -4.54
N ALA A 32 -11.74 5.43 -3.38
CA ALA A 32 -11.01 4.63 -2.42
C ALA A 32 -11.43 3.16 -2.54
N TRP A 33 -10.47 2.28 -2.79
CA TRP A 33 -10.67 0.84 -2.91
C TRP A 33 -9.96 0.12 -1.77
N PRO A 34 -10.64 -0.81 -1.05
CA PRO A 34 -9.98 -1.61 -0.02
C PRO A 34 -8.73 -2.30 -0.60
N THR A 35 -7.61 -2.20 0.11
CA THR A 35 -6.39 -2.93 -0.27
C THR A 35 -6.31 -4.24 0.48
N LYS A 36 -5.88 -5.31 -0.21
CA LYS A 36 -5.56 -6.60 0.43
C LYS A 36 -4.18 -6.58 1.10
N GLU A 37 -3.29 -5.71 0.62
CA GLU A 37 -1.93 -5.57 1.11
C GLU A 37 -1.78 -4.21 1.79
N SER A 38 -1.74 -4.22 3.12
CA SER A 38 -1.39 -3.07 3.96
C SER A 38 0.11 -3.17 4.28
N ARG A 39 0.96 -2.36 3.63
CA ARG A 39 2.39 -2.31 4.00
C ARG A 39 2.66 -1.35 5.16
N TYR A 40 1.87 -0.29 5.34
CA TYR A 40 2.09 0.71 6.39
C TYR A 40 0.81 1.11 7.13
N GLY A 41 -0.16 0.18 7.23
CA GLY A 41 -1.42 0.41 7.92
C GLY A 41 -2.47 1.17 7.09
N GLU A 42 -2.24 1.33 5.79
CA GLU A 42 -3.25 1.87 4.89
C GLU A 42 -4.28 0.80 4.55
N THR A 43 -5.55 1.16 4.70
CA THR A 43 -6.66 0.22 4.48
C THR A 43 -7.23 0.34 3.08
N HIS A 44 -6.98 1.46 2.39
CA HIS A 44 -7.50 1.70 1.05
C HIS A 44 -6.44 2.34 0.13
N SER A 45 -6.53 1.97 -1.14
CA SER A 45 -5.85 2.60 -2.26
C SER A 45 -6.73 3.68 -2.88
N LEU A 46 -6.15 4.83 -3.20
CA LEU A 46 -6.81 5.92 -3.92
C LEU A 46 -6.48 5.84 -5.41
N LYS A 47 -7.50 5.96 -6.24
CA LYS A 47 -7.39 6.05 -7.69
C LYS A 47 -8.18 7.24 -8.23
N GLN A 48 -7.72 7.81 -9.34
CA GLN A 48 -8.50 8.83 -10.06
C GLN A 48 -9.66 8.15 -10.79
N SER A 49 -10.87 8.65 -10.56
CA SER A 49 -12.08 8.14 -11.22
C SER A 49 -12.25 8.82 -12.58
N TYR A 50 -12.85 8.07 -13.51
CA TYR A 50 -13.22 8.56 -14.84
C TYR A 50 -14.71 8.31 -15.07
N PRO A 51 -15.36 9.11 -15.93
CA PRO A 51 -16.76 8.88 -16.31
C PRO A 51 -16.99 7.46 -16.84
N ALA A 52 -18.20 6.93 -16.62
CA ALA A 52 -18.60 5.65 -17.16
C ALA A 52 -18.52 5.68 -18.70
N GLY A 53 -17.81 4.72 -19.29
CA GLY A 53 -17.57 4.64 -20.73
C GLY A 53 -16.21 5.17 -21.18
N ASP A 54 -15.43 5.81 -20.31
CA ASP A 54 -14.04 6.16 -20.58
C ASP A 54 -13.15 4.91 -20.50
N GLU A 55 -12.35 4.63 -21.52
CA GLU A 55 -11.42 3.50 -21.52
C GLU A 55 -10.40 3.58 -20.39
N ARG A 56 -10.04 4.80 -19.95
CA ARG A 56 -9.14 5.04 -18.82
C ARG A 56 -9.70 4.53 -17.50
N ALA A 57 -11.02 4.39 -17.37
CA ALA A 57 -11.65 3.82 -16.18
C ALA A 57 -11.16 2.39 -15.88
N LYS A 58 -10.78 1.63 -16.92
CA LYS A 58 -10.23 0.27 -16.78
C LYS A 58 -8.80 0.24 -16.24
N GLY A 59 -8.08 1.36 -16.36
CA GLY A 59 -6.66 1.50 -16.01
C GLY A 59 -6.38 2.68 -15.09
N ALA A 60 -7.38 3.09 -14.29
CA ALA A 60 -7.30 4.29 -13.46
C ALA A 60 -6.03 4.32 -12.60
N PRO A 61 -5.24 5.41 -12.66
CA PRO A 61 -3.94 5.45 -12.01
C PRO A 61 -4.11 5.40 -10.50
N PHE A 62 -3.25 4.63 -9.85
CA PHE A 62 -3.07 4.71 -8.41
C PHE A 62 -2.43 6.06 -8.09
N VAL A 63 -3.12 6.86 -7.27
CA VAL A 63 -2.68 8.20 -6.92
C VAL A 63 -2.33 8.33 -5.46
N GLY A 64 -2.64 7.35 -4.60
CA GLY A 64 -2.37 7.50 -3.17
C GLY A 64 -2.95 6.43 -2.29
N SER A 65 -2.89 6.66 -0.99
CA SER A 65 -3.42 5.76 0.03
C SER A 65 -4.09 6.53 1.15
N LEU A 66 -5.02 5.85 1.84
CA LEU A 66 -5.70 6.40 3.01
C LEU A 66 -5.95 5.30 4.05
N THR A 67 -6.08 5.73 5.30
CA THR A 67 -6.44 4.87 6.43
C THR A 67 -7.80 5.28 6.96
N LEU A 68 -8.79 4.40 6.82
CA LEU A 68 -10.09 4.54 7.48
C LEU A 68 -10.04 3.94 8.90
N PRO A 69 -10.58 4.65 9.91
CA PRO A 69 -10.51 4.21 11.31
C PRO A 69 -11.31 2.93 11.62
N ASP A 70 -12.34 2.62 10.83
CA ASP A 70 -13.23 1.46 11.05
C ASP A 70 -12.93 0.29 10.10
N ALA A 71 -11.91 0.42 9.24
CA ALA A 71 -11.49 -0.67 8.39
C ALA A 71 -10.54 -1.56 9.18
N GLN A 72 -10.99 -2.77 9.54
CA GLN A 72 -10.08 -3.80 10.02
C GLN A 72 -8.95 -3.96 8.99
N PRO A 73 -7.67 -3.83 9.39
CA PRO A 73 -6.59 -4.21 8.51
C PRO A 73 -6.82 -5.67 8.12
N SER A 74 -6.83 -5.95 6.82
CA SER A 74 -6.77 -7.32 6.32
C SER A 74 -5.50 -7.94 6.90
N SER A 75 -5.68 -8.79 7.91
CA SER A 75 -4.60 -9.46 8.61
C SER A 75 -3.94 -10.45 7.66
N GLN A 76 -2.98 -9.98 6.86
CA GLN A 76 -1.97 -10.85 6.26
C GLN A 76 -0.80 -10.92 7.22
N ALA A 77 -0.54 -12.14 7.68
CA ALA A 77 0.58 -12.49 8.54
C ALA A 77 1.87 -11.90 7.96
N ALA A 78 2.67 -11.27 8.83
CA ALA A 78 4.05 -10.96 8.51
C ALA A 78 4.75 -12.26 8.11
N THR A 79 5.04 -12.44 6.82
CA THR A 79 6.06 -13.39 6.41
C THR A 79 7.36 -12.91 7.05
N ARG A 80 7.76 -13.57 8.15
CA ARG A 80 9.10 -13.44 8.69
C ARG A 80 10.08 -13.59 7.52
N PRO A 81 11.11 -12.74 7.40
CA PRO A 81 12.22 -13.07 6.50
C PRO A 81 12.72 -14.45 6.89
N SER A 82 12.78 -15.34 5.91
CA SER A 82 13.33 -16.69 6.04
C SER A 82 14.70 -16.59 6.71
N SER A 83 14.86 -17.31 7.82
CA SER A 83 16.14 -17.54 8.48
C SER A 83 17.20 -17.88 7.44
N GLN A 84 18.22 -17.03 7.32
CA GLN A 84 19.42 -17.33 6.55
C GLN A 84 20.01 -18.66 7.07
N PRO A 85 20.46 -19.56 6.18
CA PRO A 85 21.26 -20.71 6.61
C PRO A 85 22.57 -20.18 7.22
N ILE A 86 22.87 -20.59 8.45
CA ILE A 86 24.18 -20.37 9.07
C ILE A 86 25.21 -21.20 8.27
N PRO A 87 26.33 -20.62 7.80
CA PRO A 87 27.41 -21.38 7.18
C PRO A 87 27.94 -22.45 8.15
N PHE A 88 28.26 -23.63 7.63
CA PHE A 88 28.59 -24.85 8.38
C PHE A 88 29.92 -24.83 9.15
N ASP A 89 30.62 -23.69 9.24
CA ASP A 89 31.98 -23.58 9.79
C ASP A 89 32.05 -22.97 11.20
N GLN A 90 30.95 -22.97 11.96
CA GLN A 90 30.97 -22.62 13.38
C GLN A 90 30.41 -23.74 14.24
N GLN A 91 31.07 -24.90 14.21
CA GLN A 91 30.93 -25.91 15.24
C GLN A 91 31.81 -25.50 16.43
N PRO A 92 31.26 -25.27 17.63
CA PRO A 92 32.09 -25.12 18.83
C PRO A 92 32.82 -26.44 19.08
N THR A 93 34.13 -26.37 19.27
CA THR A 93 34.98 -27.50 19.67
C THR A 93 34.53 -27.98 21.05
N GLU A 94 33.81 -29.10 21.13
CA GLU A 94 33.72 -29.89 22.37
C GLU A 94 35.02 -30.68 22.50
N THR A 95 35.97 -30.08 23.21
CA THR A 95 37.08 -30.77 23.88
C THR A 95 36.63 -31.13 25.30
N ASP A 96 37.23 -32.19 25.85
CA ASP A 96 36.96 -32.90 27.12
C ASP A 96 35.84 -33.96 27.01
N ASP A 97 36.00 -35.21 27.44
CA ASP A 97 37.02 -35.86 28.27
C ASP A 97 36.81 -37.37 28.14
N LEU A 98 37.84 -38.17 27.84
CA LEU A 98 37.78 -39.64 27.99
C LEU A 98 39.08 -40.14 28.63
N PRO A 99 39.05 -40.64 29.89
CA PRO A 99 40.21 -41.25 30.50
C PRO A 99 40.45 -42.69 29.96
N PHE A 100 41.74 -43.05 29.90
CA PHE A 100 42.31 -44.29 29.36
C PHE A 100 41.77 -45.59 29.97
#